data_AF-A0A959UZX2-F1
#
_entry.id   AF-A0A959UZX2-F1
#
_cell.length_a   1.000
_cell.length_b   1.000
_cell.length_c   1.000
_cell.angle_alpha   90.00
_cell.angle_beta   90.00
_cell.angle_gamma   90.00
#
_symmetry.space_group_name_H-M   'P 1'
#
loop_
_entity.id
_entity.type
_entity.pdbx_description
1 polymer ?
#
loop_
_entity_poly.entity_id
_entity_poly.type
_entity_poly.pdbx_seq_one_letter_code
_entity_poly.pdbx_strand_id
1 'polypeptide(L)'
;MLALGIAGTLLVVRVLSPGIPDAGDGVNHYQHARYFWQHAEVALSQWGKPVFSLLASPFAVLGLWGIAAFNALVATATCWAIMRALGRRLQAWWWLVPVLLLTTPQ
;
A
#
# COMPACT_ATOMS: atom_id res chain seq x y z
N MET A 1 17.89 5.16 -5.53
CA MET A 1 17.35 6.33 -6.25
C MET A 1 16.04 6.01 -6.97
N LEU A 2 15.95 4.94 -7.77
CA LEU A 2 14.70 4.63 -8.51
C LEU A 2 13.49 4.26 -7.62
N ALA A 3 13.68 3.43 -6.60
CA ALA A 3 12.60 3.07 -5.67
C ALA A 3 12.03 4.29 -4.93
N LEU A 4 12.88 5.26 -4.58
CA LEU A 4 12.46 6.54 -4.02
C LEU A 4 11.69 7.38 -5.04
N GLY A 5 12.09 7.33 -6.32
CA GLY A 5 11.35 7.94 -7.43
C GLY A 5 9.96 7.34 -7.62
N ILE A 6 9.82 6.01 -7.58
CA ILE A 6 8.53 5.30 -7.67
C ILE A 6 7.64 5.67 -6.48
N ALA A 7 8.16 5.61 -5.26
CA ALA A 7 7.45 5.99 -4.05
C ALA A 7 6.96 7.45 -4.12
N GLY A 8 7.83 8.36 -4.56
CA GLY A 8 7.51 9.77 -4.75
C GLY A 8 6.41 9.98 -5.78
N THR A 9 6.49 9.36 -6.95
CA THR A 9 5.46 9.44 -7.99
C THR A 9 4.12 8.90 -7.49
N LEU A 10 4.11 7.79 -6.75
CA LEU A 10 2.89 7.22 -6.20
C LEU A 10 2.24 8.13 -5.16
N LEU A 11 3.06 8.72 -4.30
CA LEU A 11 2.59 9.68 -3.31
C LEU A 11 2.00 10.93 -3.99
N VAL A 12 2.67 11.45 -5.04
CA VAL A 12 2.20 12.60 -5.81
C VAL A 12 0.89 12.29 -6.53
N VAL A 13 0.80 11.18 -7.27
CA VAL A 13 -0.44 10.75 -7.95
C VAL A 13 -1.58 10.62 -6.93
N ARG A 14 -1.29 10.12 -5.73
CA ARG A 14 -2.28 10.00 -4.68
C ARG A 14 -2.73 11.35 -4.11
N VAL A 15 -1.81 12.27 -3.85
CA VAL A 15 -2.13 13.62 -3.33
C VAL A 15 -2.95 14.42 -4.35
N LEU A 16 -2.70 14.21 -5.64
CA LEU A 16 -3.44 14.85 -6.73
C LEU A 16 -4.77 14.16 -7.06
N SER A 17 -5.03 12.96 -6.52
CA SER A 17 -6.29 12.25 -6.70
C SER A 17 -7.39 12.85 -5.80
N PRO A 18 -8.63 13.03 -6.29
CA PRO A 18 -9.72 13.69 -5.57
C PRO A 18 -10.22 13.01 -4.26
N GLY A 19 -9.46 12.07 -3.69
CA GLY A 19 -9.81 11.39 -2.45
C GLY A 19 -10.80 10.23 -2.63
N ILE A 20 -11.00 9.51 -1.53
CA ILE A 20 -11.72 8.23 -1.32
C ILE A 20 -12.29 7.57 -2.60
N PRO A 21 -11.46 6.83 -3.35
CA PRO A 21 -11.92 6.12 -4.54
C PRO A 21 -12.88 4.96 -4.24
N ASP A 22 -12.89 4.47 -3.00
CA ASP A 22 -13.65 3.29 -2.60
C ASP A 22 -14.29 3.49 -1.22
N ALA A 23 -15.60 3.73 -1.23
CA ALA A 23 -16.42 3.85 -0.02
C ALA A 23 -16.80 2.49 0.59
N GLY A 24 -16.47 1.38 -0.07
CA GLY A 24 -16.70 0.02 0.41
C GLY A 24 -15.51 -0.48 1.25
N ASP A 25 -14.70 -1.35 0.65
CA ASP A 25 -13.64 -2.08 1.34
C ASP A 25 -12.53 -1.15 1.85
N GLY A 26 -12.18 -0.10 1.08
CA GLY A 26 -11.17 0.87 1.48
C GLY A 26 -11.45 1.57 2.80
N VAL A 27 -12.70 1.99 3.04
CA VAL A 27 -13.13 2.62 4.30
C VAL A 27 -13.19 1.60 5.43
N ASN A 28 -13.69 0.40 5.16
CA ASN A 28 -13.76 -0.67 6.15
C ASN A 28 -12.37 -1.07 6.66
N HIS A 29 -11.41 -1.25 5.75
CA HIS A 29 -10.02 -1.56 6.11
C HIS A 29 -9.33 -0.41 6.85
N TYR A 30 -9.66 0.84 6.52
CA TYR A 30 -9.20 1.97 7.32
C TYR A 30 -9.75 1.90 8.76
N GLN A 31 -11.04 1.62 8.94
CA GLN A 31 -11.65 1.50 10.28
C GLN A 31 -11.02 0.35 11.07
N HIS A 32 -10.87 -0.82 10.46
CA HIS A 32 -10.19 -1.96 11.08
C HIS A 32 -8.75 -1.61 11.51
N ALA A 33 -7.97 -0.94 10.68
CA ALA A 33 -6.62 -0.50 11.04
C ALA A 33 -6.61 0.58 12.14
N ARG A 34 -7.52 1.55 12.06
CA ARG A 34 -7.65 2.67 13.02
C ARG A 34 -7.97 2.17 14.44
N TYR A 35 -8.80 1.14 14.52
CA TYR A 35 -9.37 0.61 15.75
C TYR A 35 -8.78 -0.74 16.18
N PHE A 36 -7.76 -1.24 15.47
CA PHE A 36 -7.16 -2.55 15.67
C PHE A 36 -6.77 -2.85 17.12
N TRP A 37 -6.18 -1.86 17.81
CA TRP A 37 -5.71 -2.02 19.19
C TRP A 37 -6.81 -1.86 20.25
N GLN A 38 -7.97 -1.33 19.87
CA GLN A 38 -9.10 -1.12 20.77
C GLN A 38 -10.08 -2.29 20.71
N HIS A 39 -10.10 -3.01 19.58
CA HIS A 39 -11.06 -4.05 19.27
C HIS A 39 -10.32 -5.32 18.83
N ALA A 40 -10.01 -6.20 19.78
CA ALA A 40 -9.32 -7.46 19.52
C ALA A 40 -10.08 -8.37 18.53
N GLU A 41 -11.41 -8.24 18.47
CA GLU A 41 -12.29 -8.89 17.52
C GLU A 41 -11.95 -8.56 16.05
N VAL A 42 -11.33 -7.41 15.78
CA VAL A 42 -10.87 -7.05 14.43
C VAL A 42 -9.77 -8.00 13.95
N ALA A 43 -8.91 -8.48 14.86
CA ALA A 43 -7.87 -9.46 14.52
C ALA A 43 -8.44 -10.86 14.21
N LEU A 44 -9.63 -11.16 14.72
CA LEU A 44 -10.34 -12.43 14.52
C LEU A 44 -11.40 -12.34 13.40
N SER A 45 -11.71 -11.14 12.94
CA SER A 45 -12.63 -10.91 11.84
C SER A 45 -12.08 -11.45 10.53
N GLN A 46 -12.88 -12.25 9.82
CA GLN A 46 -12.56 -12.75 8.48
C GLN A 46 -12.32 -11.61 7.46
N TRP A 47 -12.95 -10.45 7.69
CA TRP A 47 -12.79 -9.23 6.88
C TRP A 47 -11.74 -8.27 7.47
N GLY A 48 -11.16 -8.63 8.62
CA GLY A 48 -10.20 -7.84 9.38
C GLY A 48 -8.83 -7.71 8.71
N LYS A 49 -8.41 -8.72 7.92
CA LYS A 49 -7.06 -8.83 7.35
C LYS A 49 -6.00 -8.50 8.43
N PRO A 50 -5.84 -9.33 9.47
CA PRO A 50 -5.15 -8.98 10.70
C PRO A 50 -3.72 -8.46 10.50
N VAL A 51 -2.97 -9.05 9.57
CA VAL A 51 -1.60 -8.60 9.24
C VAL A 51 -1.60 -7.21 8.61
N PHE A 52 -2.52 -6.95 7.67
CA PHE A 52 -2.66 -5.63 7.06
C PHE A 52 -3.06 -4.59 8.13
N SER A 53 -4.11 -4.87 8.91
CA SER A 53 -4.64 -3.94 9.89
C SER A 53 -3.62 -3.62 10.99
N LEU A 54 -2.85 -4.61 11.44
CA LEU A 54 -1.75 -4.42 12.38
C LEU A 54 -0.69 -3.46 11.81
N LEU A 55 -0.19 -3.74 10.60
CA LEU A 55 0.89 -2.95 9.98
C LEU A 55 0.44 -1.56 9.54
N ALA A 56 -0.82 -1.42 9.12
CA ALA A 56 -1.42 -0.16 8.73
C ALA A 56 -1.85 0.70 9.94
N SER A 57 -2.05 0.10 11.12
CA SER A 57 -2.55 0.81 12.31
C SER A 57 -1.76 2.06 12.72
N PRO A 58 -0.40 2.13 12.63
CA PRO A 58 0.33 3.34 12.99
C PRO A 58 0.05 4.47 11.99
N PHE A 59 -0.17 4.13 10.73
CA PHE A 59 -0.47 5.07 9.65
C PHE A 59 -1.93 5.51 9.68
N ALA A 60 -2.85 4.63 10.08
CA ALA A 60 -4.27 4.92 10.20
C ALA A 60 -4.57 6.09 11.17
N VAL A 61 -3.66 6.40 12.09
CA VAL A 61 -3.79 7.58 12.97
C VAL A 61 -3.84 8.90 12.18
N LEU A 62 -3.20 8.95 11.02
CA LEU A 62 -3.22 10.11 10.11
C LEU A 62 -4.43 10.09 9.15
N GLY A 63 -5.44 9.26 9.43
CA GLY A 63 -6.61 9.10 8.59
C GLY A 63 -6.32 8.36 7.28
N LEU A 64 -7.18 8.59 6.28
CA LEU A 64 -7.09 7.93 4.98
C LEU A 64 -5.82 8.30 4.19
N TRP A 65 -5.26 9.48 4.45
CA TRP A 65 -3.97 9.89 3.88
C TRP A 65 -2.82 9.03 4.40
N GLY A 66 -2.85 8.68 5.68
CA GLY A 66 -1.88 7.76 6.27
C GLY A 66 -1.96 6.36 5.67
N ILE A 67 -3.16 5.81 5.50
CA ILE A 67 -3.36 4.53 4.80
C ILE A 67 -2.81 4.58 3.38
N ALA A 68 -3.02 5.69 2.67
CA ALA A 68 -2.52 5.84 1.32
C ALA A 68 -0.98 5.90 1.27
N ALA A 69 -0.35 6.58 2.25
CA ALA A 69 1.10 6.56 2.42
C ALA A 69 1.62 5.14 2.72
N PHE A 70 0.95 4.40 3.60
CA PHE A 70 1.27 3.00 3.88
C PHE A 70 1.21 2.13 2.61
N ASN A 71 0.13 2.24 1.83
CA ASN A 71 -0.01 1.49 0.59
C ASN A 71 1.10 1.84 -0.42
N ALA A 72 1.50 3.11 -0.53
CA ALA A 72 2.61 3.53 -1.38
C ALA A 72 3.95 2.93 -0.91
N LEU A 73 4.18 2.83 0.41
CA LEU A 73 5.35 2.17 0.98
C LEU A 73 5.36 0.67 0.66
N VAL A 74 4.23 -0.01 0.84
CA VAL A 74 4.10 -1.45 0.51
C VAL A 74 4.32 -1.68 -0.98
N ALA A 75 3.71 -0.89 -1.86
CA ALA A 75 3.92 -0.98 -3.30
C ALA A 75 5.40 -0.81 -3.69
N THR A 76 6.07 0.15 -3.07
CA THR A 76 7.52 0.38 -3.27
C THR A 76 8.35 -0.81 -2.78
N ALA A 77 8.03 -1.34 -1.60
CA ALA A 77 8.70 -2.51 -1.04
C ALA A 77 8.51 -3.75 -1.93
N THR A 78 7.31 -3.96 -2.47
CA THR A 78 7.01 -5.02 -3.44
C THR A 78 7.83 -4.86 -4.72
N CYS A 79 7.88 -3.65 -5.30
CA CYS A 79 8.72 -3.38 -6.46
C CYS A 79 10.18 -3.74 -6.19
N TRP A 80 10.71 -3.28 -5.04
CA TRP A 80 12.09 -3.56 -4.65
C TRP A 80 12.36 -5.04 -4.43
N ALA A 81 11.45 -5.76 -3.76
CA ALA A 81 11.57 -7.19 -3.51
C ALA A 81 11.59 -7.99 -4.83
N ILE A 82 10.70 -7.66 -5.77
CA ILE A 82 10.66 -8.29 -7.10
C ILE A 82 11.97 -8.01 -7.86
N MET A 83 12.43 -6.75 -7.89
CA MET A 83 13.68 -6.39 -8.55
C MET A 83 14.88 -7.16 -7.96
N ARG A 84 14.92 -7.36 -6.63
CA ARG A 84 15.94 -8.18 -5.98
C ARG A 84 15.83 -9.65 -6.34
N ALA A 85 14.62 -10.21 -6.38
CA ALA A 85 14.39 -11.60 -6.72
C ALA A 85 14.75 -11.93 -8.18
N LEU A 86 14.49 -11.00 -9.11
CA LEU A 86 14.82 -11.15 -10.53
C LEU A 86 16.33 -11.03 -10.82
N GLY A 87 17.07 -10.36 -9.94
CA GLY A 87 18.52 -10.18 -10.08
C GLY A 87 18.91 -9.54 -11.42
N ARG A 88 20.05 -9.95 -11.98
CA ARG A 88 20.51 -9.44 -13.30
C ARG A 88 19.75 -10.00 -14.50
N ARG A 89 18.89 -11.02 -14.32
CA ARG A 89 18.25 -11.75 -15.42
C ARG A 89 17.31 -10.89 -16.27
N LEU A 90 16.69 -9.88 -15.66
CA LEU A 90 15.82 -8.92 -16.32
C LEU A 90 16.34 -7.49 -16.19
N GLN A 91 17.66 -7.31 -16.08
CA GLN A 91 18.28 -5.98 -15.89
C GLN A 91 17.93 -5.00 -17.02
N ALA A 92 17.71 -5.46 -18.26
CA ALA A 92 17.27 -4.59 -19.36
C ALA A 92 15.80 -4.11 -19.21
N TRP A 93 14.99 -4.87 -18.47
CA TRP A 93 13.53 -4.71 -18.36
C TRP A 93 13.08 -4.28 -16.96
N TRP A 94 14.03 -3.92 -16.09
CA TRP A 94 13.81 -3.53 -14.70
C TRP A 94 12.77 -2.42 -14.51
N TRP A 95 12.66 -1.50 -15.47
CA TRP A 95 11.71 -0.39 -15.46
C TRP A 95 10.26 -0.85 -15.76
N LEU A 96 10.06 -2.03 -16.35
CA LEU A 96 8.72 -2.59 -16.57
C LEU A 96 8.06 -3.05 -15.27
N VAL A 97 8.84 -3.44 -14.25
CA VAL A 97 8.32 -3.94 -12.97
C VAL A 97 7.37 -2.93 -12.30
N PRO A 98 7.77 -1.67 -12.05
CA PRO A 98 6.84 -0.68 -11.49
C PRO A 98 5.70 -0.34 -12.44
N VAL A 99 5.95 -0.24 -13.75
CA VAL A 99 4.88 0.08 -14.72
C VAL A 99 3.77 -0.98 -14.64
N LEU A 100 4.13 -2.26 -14.74
CA LEU A 100 3.18 -3.37 -14.69
C LEU A 100 2.43 -3.39 -13.35
N LEU A 101 3.13 -3.27 -12.22
CA LEU A 101 2.50 -3.27 -10.89
C LEU A 101 1.52 -2.11 -10.67
N LEU A 102 1.76 -0.97 -11.31
CA LEU A 102 0.91 0.22 -11.17
C LEU A 102 -0.25 0.24 -12.15
N THR A 103 -0.12 -0.46 -13.29
CA THR A 103 -1.19 -0.57 -14.28
C THR A 103 -2.01 -1.84 -14.14
N THR A 104 -1.62 -2.79 -13.30
CA THR A 104 -2.44 -3.97 -13.00
C THR A 104 -3.72 -3.55 -12.27
N PRO A 105 -4.88 -4.13 -12.63
CA PRO A 105 -6.11 -3.94 -11.87
C PRO A 105 -5.86 -4.27 -10.39
N GLN A 106 -6.34 -3.41 -9.50
CA GLN A 106 -6.25 -3.54 -8.04
C GLN A 106 -7.60 -3.99 -7.49
#